data_AF-A0A1R4HDH3-F1
#
_entry.id   AF-A0A1R4HDH3-F1
#
_cell.length_a   1.000
_cell.length_b   1.000
_cell.length_c   1.000
_cell.angle_alpha   90.00
_cell.angle_beta   90.00
_cell.angle_gamma   90.00
#
_symmetry.space_group_name_H-M   'P 1'
#
loop_
_entity.id
_entity.type
_entity.pdbx_description
1 polymer ?
#
loop_
_entity_poly.entity_id
_entity_poly.type
_entity_poly.pdbx_seq_one_letter_code
_entity_poly.pdbx_strand_id
1 'polypeptide(L)'
;MEDYSGAYSARKNDVFELSRLQTDHTIAIFHLGGIAVECRLKSLLFFYHGISEWKHKSLRKKDSMFDQVIINPKHDLTKAIERMPDLYSKAITDAQFIKHLKNVIFPLGSVNPDYINLRYIPHTIQSKEHWQQSFDYVCGWLEKNEKTIR
;
A
#
# COMPACT_ATOMS: atom_id res chain seq x y z
N MET A 1 19.17 -3.34 5.39
CA MET A 1 18.10 -2.60 4.69
C MET A 1 16.82 -3.38 4.88
N GLU A 2 15.69 -2.73 5.17
CA GLU A 2 14.40 -3.43 5.33
C GLU A 2 13.97 -4.02 3.98
N ASP A 3 13.69 -5.32 3.94
CA ASP A 3 13.22 -5.99 2.72
C ASP A 3 11.71 -5.80 2.54
N TYR A 4 11.35 -4.63 2.01
CA TYR A 4 9.95 -4.29 1.75
C TYR A 4 9.31 -5.16 0.65
N SER A 5 10.08 -5.67 -0.30
CA SER A 5 9.56 -6.51 -1.38
C SER A 5 9.22 -7.91 -0.87
N GLY A 6 10.12 -8.51 -0.06
CA GLY A 6 9.86 -9.76 0.65
C GLY A 6 8.72 -9.61 1.64
N ALA A 7 8.67 -8.51 2.41
CA ALA A 7 7.58 -8.23 3.32
C ALA A 7 6.22 -8.09 2.60
N TYR A 8 6.16 -7.41 1.45
CA TYR A 8 4.95 -7.36 0.63
C TYR A 8 4.47 -8.76 0.23
N SER A 9 5.39 -9.59 -0.28
CA SER A 9 5.08 -10.93 -0.74
C SER A 9 4.56 -11.81 0.40
N ALA A 10 5.21 -11.76 1.56
CA ALA A 10 4.80 -12.50 2.75
C ALA A 10 3.43 -12.06 3.25
N ARG A 11 3.19 -10.75 3.40
CA ARG A 11 1.91 -10.21 3.90
C ARG A 11 0.74 -10.46 2.94
N LYS A 12 0.98 -10.36 1.62
CA LYS A 12 -0.01 -10.72 0.59
C LYS A 12 -0.36 -12.21 0.68
N ASN A 13 0.62 -13.07 0.93
CA ASN A 13 0.37 -14.49 1.13
C ASN A 13 -0.39 -14.77 2.44
N ASP A 14 -0.07 -14.06 3.53
CA ASP A 14 -0.81 -14.19 4.79
C ASP A 14 -2.29 -13.84 4.62
N VAL A 15 -2.61 -12.78 3.87
CA VAL A 15 -3.99 -12.40 3.51
C VAL A 15 -4.69 -13.54 2.76
N PHE A 16 -4.01 -14.14 1.79
CA PHE A 16 -4.54 -15.26 1.01
C PHE A 16 -4.82 -16.49 1.89
N GLU A 17 -3.87 -16.89 2.72
CA GLU A 17 -4.02 -18.09 3.56
C GLU A 17 -5.07 -17.89 4.67
N LEU A 18 -5.08 -16.74 5.34
CA LEU A 18 -6.10 -16.43 6.35
C LEU A 18 -7.52 -16.41 5.77
N SER A 19 -7.66 -15.98 4.51
CA SER A 19 -8.97 -15.94 3.84
C SER A 19 -9.58 -17.31 3.59
N ARG A 20 -8.76 -18.38 3.62
CA ARG A 20 -9.16 -19.78 3.39
C ARG A 20 -9.51 -20.53 4.68
N LEU A 21 -9.19 -19.96 5.84
CA LEU A 21 -9.54 -20.55 7.13
C LEU A 21 -11.06 -20.47 7.36
N GLN A 22 -11.60 -21.45 8.09
CA GLN A 22 -13.03 -21.49 8.45
C GLN A 22 -13.38 -20.48 9.56
N THR A 23 -12.39 -20.05 10.33
CA THR A 23 -12.52 -19.08 11.42
C THR A 23 -12.46 -17.65 10.90
N ASP A 24 -13.19 -16.74 11.55
CA ASP A 24 -13.19 -15.33 11.19
C ASP A 24 -11.88 -14.65 11.62
N HIS A 25 -11.07 -14.27 10.63
CA HIS A 25 -9.84 -13.51 10.79
C HIS A 25 -9.90 -12.15 10.09
N THR A 26 -11.10 -11.59 9.90
CA THR A 26 -11.32 -10.40 9.07
C THR A 26 -10.47 -9.20 9.49
N ILE A 27 -10.34 -8.92 10.79
CA ILE A 27 -9.45 -7.84 11.27
C ILE A 27 -8.00 -8.08 10.86
N ALA A 28 -7.48 -9.30 11.04
CA ALA A 28 -6.10 -9.63 10.71
C ALA A 28 -5.87 -9.53 9.19
N ILE A 29 -6.82 -9.99 8.40
CA ILE A 29 -6.82 -9.88 6.93
C ILE A 29 -6.74 -8.41 6.51
N PHE A 30 -7.60 -7.56 7.07
CA PHE A 30 -7.62 -6.12 6.77
C PHE A 30 -6.31 -5.43 7.15
N HIS A 31 -5.80 -5.72 8.35
CA HIS A 31 -4.55 -5.15 8.85
C HIS A 31 -3.37 -5.57 7.96
N LEU A 32 -3.20 -6.87 7.72
CA LEU A 32 -2.08 -7.41 6.95
C LEU A 32 -2.16 -7.00 5.48
N GLY A 33 -3.35 -6.86 4.91
CA GLY A 33 -3.50 -6.35 3.55
C GLY A 33 -3.09 -4.90 3.41
N GLY A 34 -3.47 -4.03 4.36
CA GLY A 34 -2.97 -2.66 4.38
C GLY A 34 -1.44 -2.60 4.53
N ILE A 35 -0.86 -3.44 5.39
CA ILE A 35 0.61 -3.57 5.54
C ILE A 35 1.25 -4.08 4.25
N ALA A 36 0.63 -5.03 3.53
CA ALA A 36 1.15 -5.50 2.25
C ALA A 36 1.24 -4.33 1.25
N VAL A 37 0.17 -3.54 1.10
CA VAL A 37 0.18 -2.36 0.22
C VAL A 37 1.21 -1.32 0.67
N GLU A 38 1.37 -1.09 1.97
CA GLU A 38 2.41 -0.23 2.52
C GLU A 38 3.82 -0.68 2.11
N CYS A 39 4.15 -1.96 2.34
CA CYS A 39 5.43 -2.55 1.98
C CYS A 39 5.67 -2.44 0.47
N ARG A 40 4.64 -2.70 -0.35
CA ARG A 40 4.72 -2.54 -1.80
C ARG A 40 5.10 -1.12 -2.17
N LEU A 41 4.38 -0.12 -1.66
CA LEU A 41 4.64 1.30 -1.96
C LEU A 41 6.02 1.75 -1.48
N LYS A 42 6.50 1.29 -0.32
CA LYS A 42 7.86 1.58 0.16
C LYS A 42 8.93 0.96 -0.74
N SER A 43 8.74 -0.28 -1.19
CA SER A 43 9.64 -0.91 -2.16
C SER A 43 9.67 -0.13 -3.48
N LEU A 44 8.50 0.32 -3.97
CA LEU A 44 8.41 1.14 -5.17
C LEU A 44 9.08 2.50 -5.00
N LEU A 45 9.00 3.14 -3.83
CA LEU A 45 9.72 4.40 -3.55
C LEU A 45 11.24 4.25 -3.66
N PHE A 46 11.79 3.17 -3.07
CA PHE A 46 13.23 2.90 -3.12
C PHE A 46 13.69 2.76 -4.57
N PHE A 47 12.94 1.96 -5.31
CA PHE A 47 13.21 1.72 -6.72
C PHE A 47 13.04 3.02 -7.55
N TYR A 48 11.92 3.72 -7.40
CA TYR A 48 11.57 4.93 -8.15
C TYR A 48 12.64 6.03 -8.03
N HIS A 49 13.12 6.26 -6.80
CA HIS A 49 14.11 7.28 -6.50
C HIS A 49 15.56 6.79 -6.61
N GLY A 50 15.79 5.49 -6.82
CA GLY A 50 17.14 4.92 -6.85
C GLY A 50 17.87 5.02 -5.52
N ILE A 51 17.17 4.87 -4.39
CA ILE A 51 17.75 4.96 -3.05
C ILE A 51 17.82 3.59 -2.37
N SER A 52 18.84 3.40 -1.55
CA SER A 52 19.07 2.21 -0.72
C SER A 52 18.65 2.41 0.74
N GLU A 53 18.39 3.64 1.16
CA GLU A 53 17.97 3.95 2.51
C GLU A 53 17.18 5.26 2.56
N TRP A 54 16.38 5.42 3.62
CA TRP A 54 15.65 6.66 3.85
C TRP A 54 16.62 7.82 4.11
N LYS A 55 16.14 9.04 3.86
CA LYS A 55 16.90 10.29 3.99
C LYS A 55 18.01 10.45 2.95
N HIS A 56 18.10 9.56 1.96
CA HIS A 56 18.90 9.80 0.76
C HIS A 56 18.17 10.70 -0.23
N LYS A 57 18.95 11.38 -1.06
CA LYS A 57 18.42 12.21 -2.13
C LYS A 57 17.95 11.35 -3.30
N SER A 58 16.87 11.76 -3.96
CA SER A 58 16.40 11.12 -5.19
C SER A 58 17.45 11.21 -6.30
N LEU A 59 17.76 10.08 -6.92
CA LEU A 59 18.63 9.97 -8.09
C LEU A 59 17.85 10.00 -9.41
N ARG A 60 16.50 10.05 -9.36
CA ARG A 60 15.63 10.06 -10.55
C ARG A 60 15.75 11.39 -11.29
N LYS A 61 16.53 11.43 -12.36
CA LYS A 61 16.69 12.62 -13.21
C LYS A 61 15.35 13.01 -13.85
N LYS A 62 15.15 14.31 -14.06
CA LYS A 62 13.93 14.90 -14.69
C LYS A 62 12.63 14.70 -13.90
N ASP A 63 12.69 14.11 -12.71
CA ASP A 63 11.59 14.07 -11.75
C ASP A 63 11.63 15.32 -10.86
N SER A 64 10.46 15.80 -10.42
CA SER A 64 10.38 16.98 -9.56
C SER A 64 11.06 16.79 -8.21
N MET A 65 11.22 15.55 -7.74
CA MET A 65 11.91 15.21 -6.50
C MET A 65 13.42 15.03 -6.66
N PHE A 66 14.00 15.22 -7.86
CA PHE A 66 15.44 15.09 -8.07
C PHE A 66 16.25 15.95 -7.08
N ASP A 67 17.32 15.37 -6.51
CA ASP A 67 18.18 15.98 -5.47
C ASP A 67 17.46 16.34 -4.14
N GLN A 68 16.17 16.01 -4.00
CA GLN A 68 15.43 16.17 -2.75
C GLN A 68 15.55 14.94 -1.85
N VAL A 69 15.57 15.17 -0.53
CA VAL A 69 15.64 14.12 0.49
C VAL A 69 14.34 13.33 0.55
N ILE A 70 14.42 12.02 0.36
CA ILE A 70 13.27 11.12 0.44
C ILE A 70 13.07 10.64 1.87
N ILE A 71 11.94 11.05 2.46
CA ILE A 71 11.56 10.69 3.83
C ILE A 71 10.67 9.44 3.79
N ASN A 72 10.67 8.65 4.86
CA ASN A 72 9.73 7.53 5.02
C ASN A 72 8.28 8.05 5.15
N PRO A 73 7.29 7.55 4.39
CA PRO A 73 5.89 7.95 4.52
C PRO A 73 5.20 7.37 5.77
N LYS A 74 5.91 6.59 6.59
CA LYS A 74 5.36 5.81 7.72
C LYS A 74 4.31 4.82 7.20
N HIS A 75 3.04 5.03 7.55
CA HIS A 75 1.90 4.20 7.18
C HIS A 75 0.93 4.94 6.23
N ASP A 76 1.31 6.11 5.76
CA ASP A 76 0.46 6.93 4.89
C ASP A 76 0.62 6.47 3.43
N LEU A 77 -0.33 5.64 2.97
CA LEU A 77 -0.33 5.08 1.61
C LEU A 77 -0.48 6.18 0.55
N THR A 78 -1.31 7.18 0.81
CA THR A 78 -1.53 8.31 -0.11
C THR A 78 -0.25 9.11 -0.28
N LYS A 79 0.41 9.45 0.83
CA LYS A 79 1.69 10.16 0.81
C LYS A 79 2.82 9.37 0.15
N ALA A 80 2.80 8.04 0.27
CA ALA A 80 3.75 7.20 -0.44
C ALA A 80 3.58 7.31 -1.97
N ILE A 81 2.33 7.38 -2.45
CA ILE A 81 2.02 7.56 -3.87
C ILE A 81 2.37 8.98 -4.35
N GLU A 82 2.01 10.02 -3.58
CA GLU A 82 2.34 11.42 -3.88
C GLU A 82 3.85 11.67 -4.06
N ARG A 83 4.68 10.90 -3.34
CA ARG A 83 6.14 10.96 -3.46
C ARG A 83 6.70 10.33 -4.73
N MET A 84 5.86 9.71 -5.57
CA MET A 84 6.24 9.23 -6.89
C MET A 84 5.42 9.99 -7.95
N PRO A 85 5.84 11.19 -8.39
CA PRO A 85 5.06 12.06 -9.28
C PRO A 85 4.47 11.37 -10.52
N ASP A 86 5.23 10.50 -11.19
CA ASP A 86 4.73 9.75 -12.35
C ASP A 86 3.61 8.79 -11.98
N LEU A 87 3.72 8.10 -10.83
CA LEU A 87 2.67 7.21 -10.33
C LEU A 87 1.47 8.00 -9.82
N TYR A 88 1.70 9.13 -9.14
CA TYR A 88 0.67 10.00 -8.61
C TYR A 88 -0.22 10.55 -9.72
N SER A 89 0.36 11.03 -10.82
CA SER A 89 -0.39 11.53 -11.99
C SER A 89 -1.36 10.50 -12.56
N LYS A 90 -0.99 9.22 -12.53
CA LYS A 90 -1.85 8.11 -12.92
C LYS A 90 -2.89 7.76 -11.86
N ALA A 91 -2.51 7.80 -10.59
CA ALA A 91 -3.42 7.51 -9.49
C ALA A 91 -4.60 8.51 -9.46
N ILE A 92 -4.32 9.80 -9.62
CA ILE A 92 -5.36 10.84 -9.55
C ILE A 92 -6.35 10.82 -10.74
N THR A 93 -5.97 10.20 -11.85
CA THR A 93 -6.82 10.05 -13.04
C THR A 93 -7.63 8.75 -13.03
N ASP A 94 -7.34 7.83 -12.11
CA ASP A 94 -8.08 6.57 -11.95
C ASP A 94 -8.98 6.62 -10.70
N ALA A 95 -10.23 7.01 -10.90
CA ALA A 95 -11.22 7.11 -9.83
C ALA A 95 -11.50 5.76 -9.14
N GLN A 96 -11.38 4.63 -9.85
CA GLN A 96 -11.57 3.30 -9.26
C GLN A 96 -10.40 2.95 -8.34
N PHE A 97 -9.17 3.27 -8.74
CA PHE A 97 -8.00 3.12 -7.88
C PHE A 97 -8.14 3.92 -6.58
N ILE A 98 -8.51 5.20 -6.66
CA ILE A 98 -8.70 6.03 -5.46
C ILE A 98 -9.75 5.43 -4.53
N LYS A 99 -10.88 4.98 -5.10
CA LYS A 99 -11.95 4.34 -4.33
C LYS A 99 -11.47 3.07 -3.62
N HIS A 100 -10.82 2.17 -4.34
CA HIS A 100 -10.35 0.91 -3.78
C HIS A 100 -9.20 1.12 -2.78
N LEU A 101 -8.30 2.07 -3.04
CA LEU A 101 -7.25 2.46 -2.10
C LEU A 101 -7.85 2.97 -0.79
N LYS A 102 -8.89 3.81 -0.85
CA LYS A 102 -9.60 4.29 0.35
C LYS A 102 -10.18 3.13 1.16
N ASN A 103 -10.75 2.12 0.50
CA ASN A 103 -11.26 0.92 1.18
C ASN A 103 -10.15 0.09 1.84
N VAL A 104 -8.95 0.05 1.25
CA VAL A 104 -7.79 -0.60 1.88
C VAL A 104 -7.30 0.19 3.10
N ILE A 105 -7.24 1.53 3.00
CA ILE A 105 -6.82 2.40 4.12
C ILE A 105 -7.83 2.33 5.26
N PHE A 106 -9.12 2.38 4.94
CA PHE A 106 -10.23 2.48 5.89
C PHE A 106 -11.18 1.27 5.75
N PRO A 107 -10.73 0.08 6.17
CA PRO A 107 -11.46 -1.15 5.93
C PRO A 107 -12.79 -1.23 6.70
N LEU A 108 -12.97 -0.39 7.74
CA LEU A 108 -14.21 -0.34 8.50
C LEU A 108 -15.22 0.70 8.00
N GLY A 109 -14.94 1.37 6.87
CA GLY A 109 -15.83 2.35 6.24
C GLY A 109 -15.81 3.75 6.85
N SER A 110 -15.17 3.94 8.01
CA SER A 110 -14.95 5.25 8.65
C SER A 110 -13.51 5.74 8.45
N VAL A 111 -13.29 7.06 8.52
CA VAL A 111 -11.94 7.69 8.40
C VAL A 111 -11.00 7.29 9.55
N ASN A 112 -11.50 6.60 10.58
CA ASN A 112 -10.73 5.97 11.65
C ASN A 112 -11.62 4.86 12.24
N PRO A 113 -11.12 3.63 12.48
CA PRO A 113 -9.75 3.13 12.35
C PRO A 113 -9.25 3.00 10.92
N ASP A 114 -7.99 3.37 10.69
CA ASP A 114 -7.25 2.91 9.52
C ASP A 114 -6.76 1.46 9.70
N TYR A 115 -6.19 0.88 8.65
CA TYR A 115 -5.64 -0.48 8.68
C TYR A 115 -4.58 -0.70 9.77
N ILE A 116 -3.88 0.34 10.23
CA ILE A 116 -2.87 0.25 11.30
C ILE A 116 -3.53 0.18 12.67
N ASN A 117 -4.57 0.98 12.90
CA ASN A 117 -5.30 1.05 14.16
C ASN A 117 -6.16 -0.20 14.43
N LEU A 118 -6.41 -1.02 13.41
CA LEU A 118 -7.05 -2.33 13.55
C LEU A 118 -6.37 -3.27 14.56
N ARG A 119 -5.06 -3.06 14.85
CA ARG A 119 -4.34 -3.83 15.88
C ARG A 119 -4.96 -3.77 17.29
N TYR A 120 -5.86 -2.81 17.53
CA TYR A 120 -6.57 -2.64 18.80
C TYR A 120 -8.06 -2.97 18.70
N ILE A 121 -8.50 -3.58 17.60
CA ILE A 121 -9.92 -3.88 17.36
C ILE A 121 -10.09 -5.40 17.27
N PRO A 122 -10.90 -6.03 18.13
CA PRO A 122 -10.94 -7.49 18.19
C PRO A 122 -11.85 -8.14 17.13
N HIS A 123 -12.86 -7.43 16.63
CA HIS A 123 -13.84 -7.98 15.67
C HIS A 123 -14.45 -6.89 14.78
N THR A 124 -15.09 -7.30 13.69
CA THR A 124 -15.82 -6.41 12.78
C THR A 124 -17.04 -7.11 12.20
N ILE A 125 -18.04 -6.32 11.78
CA ILE A 125 -19.19 -6.79 11.01
C ILE A 125 -19.07 -6.49 9.50
N GLN A 126 -17.96 -5.88 9.09
CA GLN A 126 -17.73 -5.47 7.71
C GLN A 126 -17.39 -6.68 6.84
N SER A 127 -17.92 -6.69 5.61
CA SER A 127 -17.71 -7.78 4.67
C SER A 127 -16.25 -7.87 4.24
N LYS A 128 -15.68 -9.07 4.39
CA LYS A 128 -14.35 -9.42 3.89
C LYS A 128 -14.30 -9.34 2.37
N GLU A 129 -15.36 -9.78 1.69
CA GLU A 129 -15.42 -9.94 0.23
C GLU A 129 -15.27 -8.60 -0.49
N HIS A 130 -15.98 -7.56 -0.03
CA HIS A 130 -15.89 -6.23 -0.65
C HIS A 130 -14.51 -5.60 -0.45
N TRP A 131 -13.93 -5.78 0.73
CA TRP A 131 -12.57 -5.33 1.01
C TRP A 131 -11.55 -6.10 0.18
N GLN A 132 -11.70 -7.43 0.03
CA GLN A 132 -10.80 -8.28 -0.75
C GLN A 132 -10.76 -7.84 -2.22
N GLN A 133 -11.91 -7.54 -2.81
CA GLN A 133 -11.99 -6.97 -4.17
C GLN A 133 -11.18 -5.67 -4.27
N SER A 134 -11.22 -4.82 -3.24
CA SER A 134 -10.45 -3.58 -3.21
C SER A 134 -8.96 -3.82 -3.05
N PHE A 135 -8.57 -4.77 -2.20
CA PHE A 135 -7.19 -5.18 -2.03
C PHE A 135 -6.59 -5.75 -3.31
N ASP A 136 -7.31 -6.65 -3.98
CA ASP A 136 -6.89 -7.27 -5.24
C ASP A 136 -6.77 -6.22 -6.36
N TYR A 137 -7.73 -5.29 -6.45
CA TYR A 137 -7.68 -4.18 -7.39
C TYR A 137 -6.43 -3.32 -7.17
N VAL A 138 -6.17 -2.91 -5.92
CA VAL A 138 -5.01 -2.06 -5.59
C VAL A 138 -3.69 -2.79 -5.91
N CYS A 139 -3.57 -4.06 -5.54
CA CYS A 139 -2.38 -4.86 -5.86
C CYS A 139 -2.17 -4.96 -7.38
N GLY A 140 -3.19 -5.34 -8.13
CA GLY A 140 -3.11 -5.46 -9.59
C GLY A 140 -2.82 -4.12 -10.28
N TRP A 141 -3.38 -3.02 -9.77
CA TRP A 141 -3.11 -1.68 -10.27
C TRP A 141 -1.65 -1.27 -10.06
N LEU A 142 -1.09 -1.53 -8.88
CA LEU A 142 0.31 -1.25 -8.57
C LEU A 142 1.27 -2.11 -9.41
N GLU A 143 0.96 -3.40 -9.61
CA GLU A 143 1.71 -4.30 -10.48
C GLU A 143 1.68 -3.83 -11.95
N LYS A 144 0.50 -3.45 -12.46
CA LYS A 144 0.33 -2.93 -13.83
C LYS A 144 1.14 -1.66 -14.07
N ASN A 145 1.13 -0.74 -13.11
CA ASN A 145 1.77 0.56 -13.25
C ASN A 145 3.25 0.57 -12.86
N GLU A 146 3.78 -0.53 -12.31
CA GLU A 146 5.20 -0.68 -11.97
C GLU A 146 6.11 -0.39 -13.18
N LYS A 147 5.72 -0.80 -14.38
CA LYS A 147 6.52 -0.54 -15.59
C LYS A 147 6.67 0.94 -15.93
N THR A 148 5.80 1.81 -15.41
CA THR A 148 5.86 3.26 -15.63
C THR A 148 6.86 3.94 -14.70
N ILE A 149 7.15 3.30 -13.56
CA ILE A 149 8.08 3.80 -12.55
C ILE A 149 9.48 3.22 -12.72
N ARG A 150 9.64 2.18 -13.56
CA ARG A 150 10.92 1.60 -14.03
C ARG A 150 11.58 2.41 -15.14
#